data_AF-A0A067EDV9-F1
#
_entry.id   AF-A0A067EDV9-F1
#
_cell.length_a   1.000
_cell.length_b   1.000
_cell.length_c   1.000
_cell.angle_alpha   90.00
_cell.angle_beta   90.00
_cell.angle_gamma   90.00
#
_symmetry.space_group_name_H-M   'P 1'
#
loop_
_entity.id
_entity.type
_entity.pdbx_description
1 polymer ?
#
loop_
_entity_poly.entity_id
_entity_poly.type
_entity_poly.pdbx_seq_one_letter_code
_entity_poly.pdbx_strand_id
1 'polypeptide(L)'
;METVEKDVVIIGAGIAGLATALALKRLGIKPLVLEKSDGLRGTGAAINFAPNAWLALDALGVSHKLASIYDPVKRLFVTNLRTGATQETSLAGKSENGSGSQIHTSQKVTRDLGR
;
A
#
# COMPACT_ATOMS: atom_id res chain seq x y z
N MET A 1 -5.22 -23.26 33.41
CA MET A 1 -5.03 -22.36 32.24
C MET A 1 -5.59 -21.01 32.65
N GLU A 2 -4.74 -20.00 32.81
CA GLU A 2 -5.20 -18.63 33.02
C GLU A 2 -5.81 -18.13 31.71
N THR A 3 -7.11 -17.84 31.73
CA THR A 3 -7.80 -17.21 30.61
C THR A 3 -7.45 -15.74 30.63
N VAL A 4 -6.54 -15.32 29.74
CA VAL A 4 -6.31 -13.89 29.51
C VAL A 4 -7.55 -13.36 28.79
N GLU A 5 -8.33 -12.53 29.47
CA GLU A 5 -9.48 -11.85 28.87
C GLU A 5 -8.97 -10.93 27.75
N LYS A 6 -9.51 -11.11 26.55
CA LYS A 6 -9.15 -10.36 25.34
C LYS A 6 -10.43 -9.84 24.72
N ASP A 7 -10.59 -8.52 24.69
CA ASP A 7 -11.78 -7.88 24.14
C ASP A 7 -11.92 -8.10 22.62
N VAL A 8 -10.79 -8.36 21.94
CA VAL A 8 -10.75 -8.52 20.49
C VAL A 8 -9.79 -9.64 20.08
N VAL A 9 -10.27 -10.52 19.20
CA VAL A 9 -9.45 -11.54 18.53
C VAL A 9 -9.40 -11.22 17.03
N ILE A 10 -8.20 -11.24 16.46
CA ILE A 10 -7.91 -11.04 15.04
C ILE A 10 -7.37 -12.35 14.48
N ILE A 11 -8.02 -12.87 13.44
CA ILE A 11 -7.58 -14.09 12.75
C ILE A 11 -6.81 -13.71 11.48
N GLY A 12 -5.51 -14.02 11.47
CA GLY A 12 -4.55 -13.75 10.41
C GLY A 12 -3.54 -12.65 10.77
N ALA A 13 -2.24 -12.94 10.65
CA ALA A 13 -1.14 -11.96 10.82
C ALA A 13 -0.63 -11.41 9.48
N GLY A 14 -1.52 -11.23 8.52
CA GLY A 14 -1.23 -10.50 7.28
C GLY A 14 -1.19 -8.99 7.48
N ILE A 15 -0.94 -8.24 6.40
CA ILE A 15 -0.87 -6.76 6.40
C ILE A 15 -2.08 -6.14 7.11
N ALA A 16 -3.29 -6.57 6.74
CA ALA A 16 -4.52 -6.07 7.34
C ALA A 16 -4.64 -6.42 8.83
N GLY A 17 -4.34 -7.67 9.22
CA GLY A 17 -4.45 -8.11 10.61
C GLY A 17 -3.49 -7.38 11.55
N LEU A 18 -2.23 -7.21 11.11
CA LEU A 18 -1.23 -6.45 11.87
C LEU A 18 -1.54 -4.96 11.91
N ALA A 19 -2.04 -4.37 10.82
CA ALA A 19 -2.49 -2.98 10.79
C ALA A 19 -3.65 -2.76 11.79
N THR A 20 -4.64 -3.65 11.81
CA THR A 20 -5.74 -3.61 12.78
C THR A 20 -5.25 -3.78 14.21
N ALA A 21 -4.36 -4.73 14.46
CA ALA A 21 -3.80 -4.95 15.80
C ALA A 21 -3.04 -3.70 16.31
N LEU A 22 -2.28 -3.04 15.42
CA LEU A 22 -1.58 -1.80 15.73
C LEU A 22 -2.56 -0.66 16.01
N ALA A 23 -3.61 -0.52 15.21
CA ALA A 23 -4.65 0.50 15.42
C ALA A 23 -5.33 0.33 16.79
N LEU A 24 -5.75 -0.89 17.13
CA LEU A 24 -6.36 -1.20 18.44
C LEU A 24 -5.40 -0.93 19.59
N LYS A 25 -4.13 -1.34 19.47
CA LYS A 25 -3.11 -1.09 20.49
C LYS A 25 -2.91 0.41 20.74
N ARG A 26 -2.97 1.24 19.68
CA ARG A 26 -2.91 2.71 19.81
C ARG A 26 -4.12 3.30 20.54
N LEU A 27 -5.27 2.64 20.47
CA LEU A 27 -6.48 2.98 21.22
C LEU A 27 -6.49 2.41 22.64
N GLY A 28 -5.41 1.75 23.09
CA GLY A 28 -5.32 1.12 24.42
C GLY A 28 -5.98 -0.26 24.53
N ILE A 29 -6.56 -0.77 23.44
CA ILE A 29 -7.18 -2.09 23.38
C ILE A 29 -6.10 -3.14 23.11
N LYS A 30 -6.12 -4.26 23.84
CA LYS A 30 -5.12 -5.34 23.69
C LYS A 30 -5.70 -6.51 22.88
N PRO A 31 -5.52 -6.55 21.54
CA PRO A 31 -6.00 -7.65 20.73
C PRO A 31 -5.13 -8.91 20.90
N LEU A 32 -5.73 -10.07 20.63
CA LEU A 32 -5.04 -11.32 20.36
C LEU A 32 -5.02 -11.57 18.85
N VAL A 33 -3.84 -11.73 18.26
CA VAL A 33 -3.68 -12.09 16.84
C VAL A 33 -3.33 -13.57 16.76
N LEU A 34 -4.09 -14.33 15.97
CA LEU A 34 -3.85 -15.74 15.71
C LEU A 34 -3.46 -15.91 14.24
N GLU A 35 -2.35 -16.59 13.96
CA GLU A 35 -1.90 -16.87 12.60
C GLU A 35 -1.68 -18.37 12.43
N LYS A 36 -2.03 -18.89 11.25
CA LYS A 36 -1.87 -20.31 10.92
C LYS A 36 -0.41 -20.69 10.71
N SER A 37 0.39 -19.77 10.15
CA SER A 37 1.80 -20.00 9.83
C SER A 37 2.68 -19.90 11.07
N ASP A 38 3.70 -20.75 11.17
CA ASP A 38 4.67 -20.75 12.27
C ASP A 38 5.58 -19.50 12.31
N GLY A 39 5.52 -18.66 11.28
CA GLY A 39 6.31 -17.43 11.20
C GLY A 39 5.81 -16.47 10.13
N LEU A 40 6.37 -15.26 10.14
CA LEU A 40 6.09 -14.25 9.12
C LEU A 40 6.60 -14.74 7.77
N ARG A 41 5.70 -14.86 6.80
CA ARG A 41 6.03 -15.16 5.41
C ARG A 41 6.35 -13.86 4.68
N GLY A 42 7.60 -13.67 4.31
CA GLY A 42 7.97 -12.71 3.27
C GLY A 42 7.72 -13.35 1.91
N THR A 43 6.52 -13.22 1.34
CA THR A 43 6.35 -13.52 -0.09
C THR A 43 7.05 -12.42 -0.87
N GLY A 44 7.81 -12.78 -1.91
CA GLY A 44 8.56 -11.85 -2.78
C GLY A 44 7.65 -10.98 -3.66
N ALA A 45 6.56 -10.46 -3.12
CA ALA A 45 5.58 -9.62 -3.80
C ALA A 45 5.89 -8.14 -3.55
N ALA A 46 5.98 -7.37 -4.63
CA ALA A 46 5.98 -5.92 -4.54
C ALA A 46 4.53 -5.41 -4.48
N ILE A 47 4.28 -4.41 -3.64
CA ILE A 47 3.00 -3.69 -3.57
C ILE A 47 3.25 -2.20 -3.79
N ASN A 48 2.37 -1.55 -4.55
CA ASN A 48 2.40 -0.11 -4.73
C ASN A 48 1.38 0.54 -3.79
N PHE A 49 1.75 1.65 -3.17
CA PHE A 49 0.85 2.43 -2.32
C PHE A 49 0.36 3.69 -3.05
N ALA A 50 -0.96 3.80 -3.18
CA ALA A 50 -1.62 5.03 -3.57
C ALA A 50 -1.62 6.06 -2.42
N PRO A 51 -1.88 7.35 -2.70
CA PRO A 51 -1.79 8.41 -1.68
C PRO A 51 -2.67 8.20 -0.44
N ASN A 52 -3.86 7.64 -0.61
CA ASN A 52 -4.75 7.29 0.52
C ASN A 52 -4.15 6.20 1.42
N ALA A 53 -3.41 5.26 0.86
CA ALA A 53 -2.72 4.24 1.65
C ALA A 53 -1.56 4.84 2.46
N TRP A 54 -0.83 5.82 1.91
CA TRP A 54 0.17 6.58 2.66
C TRP A 54 -0.44 7.36 3.83
N LEU A 55 -1.61 7.97 3.63
CA LEU A 55 -2.35 8.62 4.73
C LEU A 55 -2.75 7.62 5.82
N ALA A 56 -3.20 6.42 5.44
CA ALA A 56 -3.52 5.37 6.41
C ALA A 56 -2.27 4.88 7.17
N LEU A 57 -1.13 4.72 6.49
CA LEU A 57 0.15 4.37 7.11
C LEU A 57 0.65 5.45 8.08
N ASP A 58 0.36 6.71 7.77
CA ASP A 58 0.67 7.85 8.63
C ASP A 58 -0.19 7.87 9.89
N ALA A 59 -1.50 7.62 9.75
CA ALA A 59 -2.40 7.44 10.90
C ALA A 59 -1.97 6.27 11.82
N LEU A 60 -1.41 5.21 11.24
CA LEU A 60 -0.79 4.10 11.97
C LEU A 60 0.61 4.45 12.52
N GLY A 61 1.19 5.57 12.09
CA GLY A 61 2.51 6.09 12.47
C GLY A 61 3.68 5.21 12.02
N VAL A 62 3.52 4.52 10.89
CA VAL A 62 4.57 3.67 10.29
C VAL A 62 5.06 4.21 8.94
N SER A 63 4.43 5.27 8.41
CA SER A 63 4.79 5.96 7.16
C SER A 63 6.30 6.23 7.04
N HIS A 64 6.91 6.81 8.08
CA HIS A 64 8.34 7.17 8.11
C HIS A 64 9.29 5.97 7.92
N LYS A 65 8.89 4.77 8.38
CA LYS A 65 9.70 3.55 8.22
C LYS A 65 9.69 3.04 6.79
N LEU A 66 8.61 3.27 6.06
CA LEU A 66 8.46 2.86 4.66
C LEU A 66 9.06 3.91 3.73
N ALA A 67 8.90 5.20 4.04
CA ALA A 67 9.40 6.29 3.21
C ALA A 67 10.92 6.27 3.01
N SER A 68 11.70 5.68 3.92
CA SER A 68 13.15 5.55 3.79
C SER A 68 13.61 4.45 2.82
N ILE A 69 12.72 3.52 2.46
CA ILE A 69 13.02 2.36 1.63
C ILE A 69 12.13 2.25 0.39
N TYR A 70 11.26 3.24 0.16
CA TYR A 70 10.28 3.26 -0.91
C TYR A 70 10.47 4.48 -1.79
N ASP A 71 10.82 4.25 -3.06
CA ASP A 71 10.89 5.32 -4.05
C ASP A 71 9.51 5.64 -4.64
N PRO A 72 9.13 6.93 -4.75
CA PRO A 72 7.88 7.31 -5.38
C PRO A 72 7.81 6.85 -6.84
N VAL A 73 6.74 6.16 -7.20
CA VAL A 73 6.46 5.80 -8.60
C VAL A 73 6.08 7.07 -9.36
N LYS A 74 6.94 7.47 -10.31
CA LYS A 74 6.75 8.72 -11.07
C LYS A 74 5.90 8.54 -12.32
N ARG A 75 5.93 7.35 -12.91
CA ARG A 75 5.28 7.04 -14.19
C ARG A 75 4.78 5.60 -14.19
N LEU A 76 3.64 5.39 -14.84
CA LEU A 76 3.08 4.09 -15.14
C LEU A 76 2.92 3.95 -16.65
N PHE A 77 3.19 2.77 -17.20
CA PHE A 77 2.95 2.45 -18.60
C PHE A 77 1.89 1.36 -18.69
N VAL A 78 0.88 1.57 -19.52
CA VAL A 78 -0.16 0.60 -19.84
C VAL A 78 0.01 0.19 -21.29
N THR A 79 0.33 -1.06 -21.54
CA THR A 79 0.56 -1.59 -22.89
C THR A 79 -0.58 -2.50 -23.32
N ASN A 80 -1.19 -2.20 -24.45
CA ASN A 80 -2.14 -3.09 -25.08
C ASN A 80 -1.38 -4.24 -25.76
N LEU A 81 -1.49 -5.45 -25.19
CA LEU A 81 -0.75 -6.62 -25.67
C LEU A 81 -1.09 -7.04 -27.11
N ARG A 82 -2.29 -6.70 -27.61
CA ARG A 82 -2.72 -7.05 -28.97
C ARG A 82 -2.17 -6.08 -30.01
N THR A 83 -2.15 -4.78 -29.72
CA THR A 83 -1.76 -3.75 -30.69
C THR A 83 -0.33 -3.25 -30.51
N GLY A 84 0.32 -3.58 -29.39
CA GLY A 84 1.63 -3.03 -29.00
C GLY A 84 1.57 -1.55 -28.61
N ALA A 85 0.39 -0.92 -28.59
CA ALA A 85 0.27 0.49 -28.23
C ALA A 85 0.48 0.67 -26.71
N THR A 86 1.40 1.57 -26.34
CA THR A 86 1.67 1.91 -24.94
C THR A 86 1.18 3.32 -24.63
N GLN A 87 0.46 3.43 -23.51
CA GLN A 87 0.05 4.69 -22.91
C GLN A 87 0.88 4.95 -21.65
N GLU A 88 1.57 6.07 -21.62
CA GLU A 88 2.22 6.58 -20.41
C GLU A 88 1.22 7.40 -19.58
N THR A 89 1.24 7.19 -18.27
CA THR A 89 0.54 8.01 -17.28
C THR A 89 1.56 8.55 -16.29
N SER A 90 1.72 9.87 -16.24
CA SER A 90 2.48 10.52 -15.18
C SER A 90 1.71 10.44 -13.86
N LEU A 91 2.38 10.00 -12.81
CA LEU A 91 1.85 9.99 -11.43
C LEU A 91 2.39 11.18 -10.62
N ALA A 92 3.19 12.06 -11.24
CA ALA A 92 3.67 13.28 -10.64
C ALA A 92 2.59 14.36 -10.68
N GLY A 93 1.66 14.32 -9.72
CA GLY A 93 0.78 15.44 -9.39
C GLY A 93 1.36 16.20 -8.19
N LYS A 94 1.77 17.46 -8.36
CA LYS A 94 1.95 18.38 -7.23
C LYS A 94 0.57 18.72 -6.68
N SER A 95 0.32 18.45 -5.40
CA SER A 95 -0.78 19.09 -4.66
C SER A 95 -0.24 20.42 -4.13
N GLU A 96 -0.56 21.51 -4.82
CA GLU A 96 -0.65 22.82 -4.20
C GLU A 96 -2.08 22.94 -3.66
N ASN A 97 -2.22 23.08 -2.34
CA ASN A 97 -3.45 23.04 -1.54
C ASN A 97 -3.98 21.64 -1.20
N GLY A 98 -3.96 21.36 0.11
CA GLY A 98 -4.41 20.11 0.70
C GLY A 98 -5.84 19.77 0.34
N SER A 99 -6.02 18.83 -0.58
CA SER A 99 -6.98 17.73 -0.56
C SER A 99 -6.95 17.04 -1.92
N GLY A 100 -6.51 15.77 -1.94
CA GLY A 100 -6.60 14.92 -3.13
C GLY A 100 -5.40 15.00 -4.06
N SER A 101 -4.77 13.85 -4.30
CA SER A 101 -3.82 13.67 -5.40
C SER A 101 -4.59 13.70 -6.72
N GLN A 102 -4.48 14.79 -7.48
CA GLN A 102 -4.92 14.79 -8.87
C GLN A 102 -3.90 14.08 -9.75
N ILE A 103 -4.31 12.95 -10.34
CA ILE A 103 -3.55 12.26 -11.38
C ILE A 103 -3.78 13.01 -12.68
N HIS A 104 -2.76 13.72 -13.18
CA HIS A 104 -2.83 14.40 -14.47
C HIS A 104 -2.42 13.43 -15.59
N THR A 105 -3.40 12.93 -16.34
CA THR A 105 -3.18 11.99 -17.44
C THR A 105 -2.68 12.73 -18.68
N SER A 106 -1.37 12.91 -18.82
CA SER A 106 -0.79 13.30 -20.10
C SER A 106 -0.66 12.05 -20.99
N GLN A 107 -1.49 11.94 -22.03
CA GLN A 107 -1.45 10.83 -22.98
C GLN A 107 -0.30 11.04 -23.96
N LYS A 108 0.76 10.24 -23.87
CA LYS A 108 1.75 10.11 -24.95
C LYS A 108 1.65 8.70 -25.52
N VAL A 109 0.90 8.54 -26.61
CA VAL A 109 0.85 7.28 -27.36
C VAL A 109 2.14 7.18 -28.15
N THR A 110 3.02 6.27 -27.74
CA THR A 110 4.17 5.88 -28.56
C THR A 110 3.80 4.59 -29.27
N ARG A 111 3.76 4.63 -30.61
CA ARG A 111 3.73 3.44 -31.44
C ARG A 111 5.18 3.02 -31.64
N ASP A 112 5.55 1.85 -31.11
CA ASP A 112 6.81 1.22 -31.49
C ASP A 112 6.63 0.67 -32.92
N LEU A 113 7.01 1.48 -33.92
CA LEU A 113 7.11 1.06 -35.31
C LEU A 113 8.50 0.42 -35.51
N GLY A 114 8.67 -0.79 -34.97
CA GLY A 114 9.98 -1.45 -34.94
C GLY A 114 9.90 -2.98 -35.03
N ARG A 115 9.64 -3.50 -36.22
CA ARG A 115 10.26 -4.74 -36.74
C ARG A 115 10.51 -4.60 -38.23
#